data_AF-A0A3M8EHP0-F1
#
_entry.id   AF-A0A3M8EHP0-F1
#
_cell.length_a   1.000
_cell.length_b   1.000
_cell.length_c   1.000
_cell.angle_alpha   90.00
_cell.angle_beta   90.00
_cell.angle_gamma   90.00
#
_symmetry.space_group_name_H-M   'P 1'
#
loop_
_entity.id
_entity.type
_entity.pdbx_description
1 polymer ?
#
loop_
_entity_poly.entity_id
_entity_poly.type
_entity_poly.pdbx_seq_one_letter_code
_entity_poly.pdbx_strand_id
1 'polypeptide(L)'
;MRRLIYIIIIHLISIGVFAQTYTPFGTPIDGFYRGEGSSSDLALWEHEADAWVNAHGNGQVIKTGNATATYNCHSFAWNMSEGGNTMWINMFTILDGLIFNEKDPNTTLPGPTNITRYWTDGSYIEVPEYQATKVWFGSCWTWSHTLKKWVNQCDHSAIRLPSGLYESKWGPWGRYIHPRDKCPYNLSSRRYFKVNLPISGPPAPCNEGSYTIGNFNRLPSGFTVQWGTNNSNLTLVSGQGTDIAVYRKVRNGADMIECKIVYSNRTINLNPLNVYFGAPAIQWIAGPQSPPNGQEAGYEAILPHGAPIPTNYEWILNPQGRNSVYPSGRFVYIAFYDAGTYQLVCRATNNCGVGDYSVITLNVTNN
;
A
#
# COMPACT_ATOMS: atom_id res chain seq x y z
N MET A 1 19.23 10.89 28.88
CA MET A 1 19.08 12.28 28.36
C MET A 1 18.69 12.21 26.88
N ARG A 2 17.41 12.38 26.53
CA ARG A 2 16.96 12.47 25.12
C ARG A 2 17.27 13.89 24.61
N ARG A 3 18.30 14.05 23.77
CA ARG A 3 18.54 15.31 23.05
C ARG A 3 17.50 15.40 21.93
N LEU A 4 16.46 16.21 22.10
CA LEU A 4 15.60 16.62 20.99
C LEU A 4 16.48 17.44 20.03
N ILE A 5 16.71 16.93 18.82
CA ILE A 5 17.31 17.71 17.74
C ILE A 5 16.19 18.58 17.16
N TYR A 6 16.26 19.87 17.44
CA TYR A 6 15.36 20.87 16.89
C TYR A 6 15.80 21.18 15.46
N ILE A 7 15.05 20.73 14.46
CA ILE A 7 15.26 21.19 13.08
C ILE A 7 14.93 22.68 13.05
N ILE A 8 15.96 23.50 12.93
CA ILE A 8 15.84 24.94 12.74
C ILE A 8 15.32 25.15 11.32
N ILE A 9 14.03 25.47 11.19
CA ILE A 9 13.51 26.05 9.95
C ILE A 9 14.06 27.49 9.88
N ILE A 10 15.22 27.65 9.24
CA ILE A 10 15.72 28.97 8.85
C ILE A 10 14.76 29.47 7.76
N HIS A 11 13.97 30.49 8.09
CA HIS A 11 13.21 31.27 7.11
C HIS A 11 14.20 32.10 6.28
N LEU A 12 14.88 31.45 5.34
CA LEU A 12 15.41 32.15 4.18
C LEU A 12 14.18 32.57 3.37
N ILE A 13 13.89 33.87 3.35
CA ILE A 13 12.96 34.49 2.41
C ILE A 13 13.59 34.33 1.03
N SER A 14 13.50 33.13 0.46
CA SER A 14 13.77 32.90 -0.95
C SER A 14 12.59 33.46 -1.71
N ILE A 15 12.85 34.32 -2.69
CA ILE A 15 11.87 34.80 -3.66
C ILE A 15 11.38 33.56 -4.43
N GLY A 16 10.30 32.95 -3.94
CA GLY A 16 9.66 31.83 -4.61
C GLY A 16 8.81 32.34 -5.75
N VAL A 17 8.93 31.75 -6.93
CA VAL A 17 7.98 32.02 -8.02
C VAL A 17 6.74 31.18 -7.75
N PHE A 18 5.56 31.81 -7.82
CA PHE A 18 4.29 31.10 -7.68
C PHE A 18 4.22 29.97 -8.70
N ALA A 19 3.82 28.80 -8.22
CA ALA A 19 3.63 27.59 -8.98
C ALA A 19 2.26 27.00 -8.61
N GLN A 20 1.74 26.15 -9.49
CA GLN A 20 0.51 25.43 -9.23
C GLN A 20 0.66 23.98 -9.63
N THR A 21 0.07 23.11 -8.83
CA THR A 21 -0.12 21.70 -9.12
C THR A 21 -1.58 21.37 -8.88
N TYR A 22 -2.00 20.14 -9.15
CA TYR A 22 -3.39 19.72 -9.01
C TYR A 22 -3.47 18.40 -8.26
N THR A 23 -4.54 18.21 -7.51
CA THR A 23 -4.94 16.89 -7.02
C THR A 23 -5.34 15.98 -8.20
N PRO A 24 -5.46 14.66 -7.99
CA PRO A 24 -6.02 13.75 -8.99
C PRO A 24 -7.36 14.21 -9.60
N PHE A 25 -8.29 14.73 -8.81
CA PHE A 25 -9.58 15.25 -9.28
C PHE A 25 -9.55 16.70 -9.76
N GLY A 26 -8.35 17.25 -10.01
CA GLY A 26 -8.18 18.55 -10.66
C GLY A 26 -8.31 19.77 -9.75
N THR A 27 -8.37 19.58 -8.43
CA THR A 27 -8.39 20.72 -7.49
C THR A 27 -7.01 21.39 -7.46
N PRO A 28 -6.92 22.72 -7.67
CA PRO A 28 -5.64 23.43 -7.63
C PRO A 28 -4.98 23.36 -6.25
N ILE A 29 -3.66 23.17 -6.26
CA ILE A 29 -2.76 23.20 -5.10
C ILE A 29 -1.73 24.28 -5.37
N ASP A 30 -1.66 25.24 -4.45
CA ASP A 30 -0.73 26.34 -4.56
C ASP A 30 0.68 25.86 -4.17
N GLY A 31 1.72 26.39 -4.80
CA GLY A 31 3.07 26.10 -4.37
C GLY A 31 4.09 27.06 -4.92
N PHE A 32 5.35 26.75 -4.68
CA PHE A 32 6.46 27.66 -4.96
C PHE A 32 7.64 26.93 -5.54
N TYR A 33 8.21 27.48 -6.61
CA TYR A 33 9.54 27.08 -7.03
C TYR A 33 10.56 27.75 -6.13
N ARG A 34 11.47 26.95 -5.58
CA ARG A 34 12.57 27.42 -4.76
C ARG A 34 13.87 27.10 -5.48
N GLY A 35 14.77 28.09 -5.52
CA GLY A 35 16.14 27.87 -5.99
C GLY A 35 16.84 26.83 -5.12
N GLU A 36 17.86 26.20 -5.70
CA GLU A 36 18.69 25.27 -4.94
C GLU A 36 19.51 25.98 -3.86
N GLY A 37 19.87 25.26 -2.80
CA GLY A 37 20.81 25.74 -1.79
C GLY A 37 22.20 26.00 -2.36
N SER A 38 22.97 26.86 -1.69
CA SER A 38 24.39 27.01 -2.03
C SER A 38 25.14 25.69 -1.78
N SER A 39 26.29 25.49 -2.43
CA SER A 39 27.10 24.28 -2.20
C SER A 39 27.49 24.10 -0.73
N SER A 40 27.72 25.19 0.01
CA SER A 40 27.99 25.14 1.44
C SER A 40 26.76 24.73 2.25
N ASP A 41 25.57 25.23 1.91
CA ASP A 41 24.33 24.85 2.59
C ASP A 41 24.02 23.37 2.36
N LEU A 42 24.15 22.90 1.12
CA LEU A 42 23.95 21.50 0.77
C LEU A 42 24.91 20.58 1.54
N ALA A 43 26.19 20.93 1.60
CA ALA A 43 27.18 20.15 2.36
C ALA A 43 26.86 20.12 3.86
N LEU A 44 26.42 21.24 4.43
CA LEU A 44 26.01 21.33 5.82
C LEU A 44 24.79 20.44 6.10
N TRP A 45 23.76 20.52 5.25
CA TRP A 45 22.54 19.72 5.40
C TRP A 45 22.82 18.22 5.29
N GLU A 46 23.72 17.81 4.41
CA GLU A 46 24.14 16.40 4.33
C GLU A 46 24.88 15.97 5.59
N HIS A 47 25.81 16.77 6.07
CA HIS A 47 26.54 16.49 7.31
C HIS A 47 25.60 16.36 8.52
N GLU A 48 24.64 17.28 8.67
CA GLU A 48 23.65 17.23 9.74
C GLU A 48 22.74 15.99 9.65
N ALA A 49 22.32 15.64 8.44
CA ALA A 49 21.48 14.47 8.22
C ALA A 49 22.23 13.17 8.56
N ASP A 50 23.48 13.04 8.12
CA ASP A 50 24.33 11.88 8.42
C ASP A 50 24.54 11.74 9.93
N ALA A 51 24.82 12.84 10.63
CA ALA A 51 24.93 12.85 12.09
C ALA A 51 23.62 12.37 12.76
N TRP A 52 22.46 12.82 12.27
CA TRP A 52 21.17 12.38 12.80
C TRP A 52 20.93 10.90 12.56
N VAL A 53 21.15 10.42 11.32
CA VAL A 53 20.96 9.02 10.92
C VAL A 53 21.87 8.09 11.73
N ASN A 54 23.13 8.46 11.93
CA ASN A 54 24.06 7.68 12.76
C ASN A 54 23.61 7.59 14.22
N ALA A 55 23.04 8.68 14.77
CA ALA A 55 22.61 8.72 16.16
C ALA A 55 21.23 8.09 16.42
N HIS A 56 20.32 8.06 15.43
CA HIS A 56 18.91 7.68 15.65
C HIS A 56 18.41 6.56 14.73
N GLY A 57 19.04 6.38 13.56
CA GLY A 57 18.59 5.45 12.54
C GLY A 57 18.87 3.99 12.85
N ASN A 58 19.86 3.70 13.70
CA ASN A 58 20.27 2.34 14.09
C ASN A 58 20.47 1.38 12.88
N GLY A 59 21.00 1.89 11.77
CA GLY A 59 21.19 1.12 10.53
C GLY A 59 19.90 0.77 9.77
N GLN A 60 18.74 1.28 10.17
CA GLN A 60 17.44 0.99 9.56
C GLN A 60 16.96 2.08 8.57
N VAL A 61 17.72 3.17 8.46
CA VAL A 61 17.39 4.31 7.59
C VAL A 61 18.26 4.24 6.34
N ILE A 62 17.64 4.30 5.17
CA ILE A 62 18.31 4.19 3.87
C ILE A 62 18.12 5.50 3.11
N LYS A 63 19.21 6.15 2.72
CA LYS A 63 19.16 7.37 1.92
C LYS A 63 18.80 7.04 0.46
N THR A 64 17.81 7.74 -0.09
CA THR A 64 17.31 7.58 -1.47
C THR A 64 17.39 8.86 -2.31
N GLY A 65 17.88 9.95 -1.72
CA GLY A 65 18.11 11.21 -2.42
C GLY A 65 18.94 12.17 -1.61
N ASN A 66 19.72 13.01 -2.29
CA ASN A 66 20.56 14.01 -1.66
C ASN A 66 19.74 15.19 -1.11
N ALA A 67 20.38 15.96 -0.23
CA ALA A 67 19.86 17.22 0.25
C ALA A 67 19.55 18.15 -0.92
N THR A 68 18.45 18.88 -0.80
CA THR A 68 17.99 19.83 -1.81
C THR A 68 16.93 20.74 -1.19
N ALA A 69 17.00 22.02 -1.57
CA ALA A 69 16.04 23.04 -1.21
C ALA A 69 14.86 23.12 -2.17
N THR A 70 14.84 22.36 -3.28
CA THR A 70 13.90 22.58 -4.39
C THR A 70 12.49 22.03 -4.14
N TYR A 71 12.33 21.09 -3.21
CA TYR A 71 11.03 20.55 -2.78
C TYR A 71 11.03 20.10 -1.32
N ASN A 72 9.82 19.98 -0.76
CA ASN A 72 9.60 19.50 0.60
C ASN A 72 8.90 18.13 0.65
N CYS A 73 8.72 17.61 1.86
CA CYS A 73 8.06 16.32 2.14
C CYS A 73 6.65 16.21 1.56
N HIS A 74 5.87 17.28 1.63
CA HIS A 74 4.51 17.31 1.08
C HIS A 74 4.52 17.18 -0.44
N SER A 75 5.36 17.97 -1.12
CA SER A 75 5.48 17.86 -2.57
C SER A 75 6.00 16.50 -3.01
N PHE A 76 6.98 15.94 -2.30
CA PHE A 76 7.44 14.58 -2.57
C PHE A 76 6.29 13.57 -2.47
N ALA A 77 5.59 13.55 -1.33
CA ALA A 77 4.57 12.55 -1.05
C ALA A 77 3.32 12.71 -1.93
N TRP A 78 2.85 13.92 -2.21
CA TRP A 78 1.54 14.14 -2.83
C TRP A 78 1.59 14.57 -4.29
N ASN A 79 2.79 14.83 -4.83
CA ASN A 79 2.93 15.38 -6.18
C ASN A 79 4.08 14.70 -6.96
N MET A 80 5.32 14.79 -6.50
CA MET A 80 6.48 14.30 -7.26
C MET A 80 6.53 12.78 -7.37
N SER A 81 6.12 12.07 -6.31
CA SER A 81 6.06 10.59 -6.35
C SER A 81 5.06 10.04 -7.35
N GLU A 82 4.22 10.90 -7.91
CA GLU A 82 3.26 10.58 -8.95
C GLU A 82 3.63 11.26 -10.27
N GLY A 83 4.89 11.70 -10.43
CA GLY A 83 5.41 12.31 -11.66
C GLY A 83 5.15 13.82 -11.79
N GLY A 84 4.72 14.47 -10.71
CA GLY A 84 4.58 15.92 -10.65
C GLY A 84 5.91 16.68 -10.60
N ASN A 85 5.85 17.99 -10.86
CA ASN A 85 7.02 18.87 -10.89
C ASN A 85 7.64 19.09 -9.50
N THR A 86 8.92 19.44 -9.48
CA THR A 86 9.63 19.83 -8.27
C THR A 86 9.16 21.19 -7.77
N MET A 87 8.59 21.25 -6.57
CA MET A 87 8.10 22.50 -5.95
C MET A 87 7.89 22.31 -4.45
N TRP A 88 7.63 23.40 -3.72
CA TRP A 88 7.13 23.36 -2.35
C TRP A 88 5.62 23.44 -2.32
N ILE A 89 4.99 22.56 -1.54
CA ILE A 89 3.55 22.56 -1.27
C ILE A 89 3.34 22.79 0.23
N ASN A 90 2.24 23.43 0.61
CA ASN A 90 1.94 23.74 2.02
C ASN A 90 3.04 24.62 2.66
N MET A 91 3.68 25.48 1.86
CA MET A 91 4.63 26.46 2.37
C MET A 91 3.87 27.61 3.02
N PHE A 92 4.41 28.12 4.13
CA PHE A 92 4.02 29.39 4.69
C PHE A 92 4.12 30.51 3.64
N THR A 93 3.00 31.15 3.38
CA THR A 93 2.90 32.29 2.46
C THR A 93 3.06 33.62 3.21
N ILE A 94 3.22 34.71 2.46
CA ILE A 94 3.21 36.07 3.03
C ILE A 94 1.89 36.35 3.76
N LEU A 95 0.76 35.86 3.25
CA LEU A 95 -0.54 35.97 3.90
C LEU A 95 -0.56 35.25 5.25
N ASP A 96 0.05 34.06 5.33
CA ASP A 96 0.19 33.35 6.60
C ASP A 96 1.06 34.15 7.59
N GLY A 97 2.14 34.78 7.12
CA GLY A 97 3.00 35.65 7.93
C GLY A 97 2.36 36.97 8.40
N LEU A 98 1.26 37.40 7.78
CA LEU A 98 0.48 38.56 8.26
C LEU A 98 -0.40 38.21 9.47
N ILE A 99 -0.77 36.93 9.61
CA ILE A 99 -1.71 36.45 10.64
C ILE A 99 -0.96 35.67 11.74
N PHE A 100 0.12 34.99 11.35
CA PHE A 100 0.98 34.21 12.23
C PHE A 100 2.29 34.92 12.51
N ASN A 101 2.52 35.25 13.78
CA ASN A 101 3.81 35.71 14.27
C ASN A 101 4.45 34.59 15.09
N GLU A 102 5.47 33.93 14.52
CA GLU A 102 6.14 32.81 15.19
C GLU A 102 6.69 33.17 16.58
N LYS A 103 6.98 34.44 16.85
CA LYS A 103 7.53 34.96 18.11
C LYS A 103 6.48 35.48 19.09
N ASP A 104 5.20 35.45 18.74
CA ASP A 104 4.11 35.80 19.64
C ASP A 104 3.43 34.53 20.17
N PRO A 105 3.51 34.25 21.48
CA PRO A 105 2.87 33.08 22.07
C PRO A 105 1.33 33.10 21.98
N ASN A 106 0.71 34.26 21.70
CA ASN A 106 -0.74 34.43 21.59
C ASN A 106 -1.23 34.44 20.13
N THR A 107 -0.35 34.24 19.16
CA THR A 107 -0.73 34.23 17.74
C THR A 107 -1.68 33.07 17.40
N THR A 108 -2.55 33.28 16.41
CA THR A 108 -3.37 32.20 15.85
C THR A 108 -2.48 31.29 15.00
N LEU A 109 -2.50 29.99 15.33
CA LEU A 109 -1.72 29.01 14.62
C LEU A 109 -2.29 28.75 13.21
N PRO A 110 -1.43 28.69 12.19
CA PRO A 110 -1.85 28.48 10.82
C PRO A 110 -2.26 27.02 10.61
N GLY A 111 -3.37 26.85 9.90
CA GLY A 111 -3.90 25.56 9.49
C GLY A 111 -3.29 25.08 8.16
N PRO A 112 -3.31 23.76 7.90
CA PRO A 112 -2.78 23.16 6.67
C PRO A 112 -3.78 23.31 5.50
N THR A 113 -4.17 24.54 5.16
CA THR A 113 -5.31 24.81 4.25
C THR A 113 -5.08 24.36 2.81
N ASN A 114 -3.83 24.29 2.38
CA ASN A 114 -3.49 23.97 1.00
C ASN A 114 -3.36 22.45 0.77
N ILE A 115 -2.66 21.74 1.65
CA ILE A 115 -2.48 20.29 1.52
C ILE A 115 -3.77 19.50 1.75
N THR A 116 -4.70 20.02 2.57
CA THR A 116 -5.97 19.33 2.85
C THR A 116 -6.82 19.11 1.61
N ARG A 117 -6.64 19.94 0.58
CA ARG A 117 -7.35 19.83 -0.71
C ARG A 117 -7.23 18.43 -1.33
N TYR A 118 -6.13 17.72 -1.12
CA TYR A 118 -5.95 16.34 -1.60
C TYR A 118 -6.98 15.34 -1.05
N TRP A 119 -7.51 15.55 0.14
CA TRP A 119 -8.52 14.66 0.72
C TRP A 119 -9.88 15.32 0.91
N THR A 120 -9.97 16.66 0.94
CA THR A 120 -11.27 17.34 0.98
C THR A 120 -11.97 17.36 -0.36
N ASP A 121 -11.23 17.32 -1.48
CA ASP A 121 -11.84 17.12 -2.80
C ASP A 121 -12.20 15.65 -3.06
N GLY A 122 -11.78 14.74 -2.18
CA GLY A 122 -12.02 13.32 -2.26
C GLY A 122 -11.08 12.55 -3.18
N SER A 123 -10.02 13.16 -3.73
CA SER A 123 -8.98 12.46 -4.51
C SER A 123 -8.31 11.35 -3.70
N TYR A 124 -8.13 11.59 -2.40
CA TYR A 124 -7.69 10.61 -1.42
C TYR A 124 -8.71 10.50 -0.29
N ILE A 125 -8.82 9.31 0.28
CA ILE A 125 -9.67 9.02 1.44
C ILE A 125 -8.82 8.55 2.60
N GLU A 126 -9.25 8.92 3.82
CA GLU A 126 -8.61 8.46 5.04
C GLU A 126 -8.94 6.99 5.31
N VAL A 127 -7.93 6.21 5.71
CA VAL A 127 -8.01 4.76 5.90
C VAL A 127 -7.15 4.30 7.06
N PRO A 128 -7.35 3.08 7.58
CA PRO A 128 -6.40 2.48 8.52
C PRO A 128 -4.99 2.37 7.93
N GLU A 129 -3.98 2.45 8.80
CA GLU A 129 -2.55 2.45 8.41
C GLU A 129 -2.18 1.31 7.44
N TYR A 130 -2.68 0.10 7.67
CA TYR A 130 -2.33 -1.06 6.84
C TYR A 130 -2.82 -0.96 5.39
N GLN A 131 -3.78 -0.08 5.09
CA GLN A 131 -4.31 0.16 3.74
C GLN A 131 -3.71 1.41 3.06
N ALA A 132 -2.92 2.20 3.80
CA ALA A 132 -2.48 3.51 3.33
C ALA A 132 -1.26 3.43 2.41
N THR A 133 -1.23 4.34 1.44
CA THR A 133 -0.10 4.59 0.54
C THR A 133 0.51 5.98 0.76
N LYS A 134 -0.23 6.90 1.38
CA LYS A 134 0.22 8.24 1.75
C LYS A 134 -0.03 8.51 3.23
N VAL A 135 0.82 9.32 3.84
CA VAL A 135 0.74 9.67 5.26
C VAL A 135 0.99 11.16 5.42
N TRP A 136 0.11 11.83 6.18
CA TRP A 136 0.32 13.20 6.65
C TRP A 136 0.45 13.17 8.16
N PHE A 137 1.49 13.77 8.70
CA PHE A 137 1.83 13.67 10.13
C PHE A 137 1.10 14.70 10.99
N GLY A 138 0.27 15.54 10.37
CA GLY A 138 -0.54 16.55 11.05
C GLY A 138 0.22 17.85 11.29
N SER A 139 -0.39 18.71 12.10
CA SER A 139 0.27 19.89 12.68
C SER A 139 0.29 19.74 14.20
N CYS A 140 1.46 19.84 14.82
CA CYS A 140 1.62 19.83 16.27
C CYS A 140 2.51 20.99 16.70
N TRP A 141 1.92 22.18 16.62
CA TRP A 141 2.53 23.41 17.07
C TRP A 141 2.78 23.38 18.58
N THR A 142 4.01 23.67 18.98
CA THR A 142 4.39 23.82 20.38
C THR A 142 5.20 25.09 20.56
N TRP A 143 4.93 25.83 21.64
CA TRP A 143 5.72 27.00 21.99
C TRP A 143 7.05 26.56 22.59
N SER A 144 8.15 26.87 21.90
CA SER A 144 9.49 26.63 22.43
C SER A 144 9.89 27.77 23.35
N HIS A 145 9.89 27.54 24.66
CA HIS A 145 10.39 28.51 25.62
C HIS A 145 11.88 28.84 25.46
N THR A 146 12.65 27.90 24.90
CA THR A 146 14.08 28.06 24.63
C THR A 146 14.33 28.92 23.40
N LEU A 147 13.60 28.68 22.31
CA LEU A 147 13.77 29.44 21.06
C LEU A 147 12.91 30.71 21.02
N LYS A 148 12.01 30.88 22.01
CA LYS A 148 11.00 31.95 22.07
C LYS A 148 10.19 32.03 20.77
N LYS A 149 9.79 30.87 20.25
CA LYS A 149 8.95 30.76 19.06
C LYS A 149 8.12 29.49 18.99
N TRP A 150 7.07 29.53 18.19
CA TRP A 150 6.29 28.37 17.78
C TRP A 150 7.08 27.44 16.87
N VAL A 151 6.97 26.13 17.09
CA VAL A 151 7.58 25.07 16.27
C VAL A 151 6.54 24.01 15.94
N ASN A 152 6.35 23.72 14.66
CA ASN A 152 5.55 22.58 14.23
C ASN A 152 6.44 21.36 14.03
N GLN A 153 6.36 20.41 14.97
CA GLN A 153 7.22 19.22 14.96
C GLN A 153 6.65 18.08 14.10
N CYS A 154 5.41 18.20 13.63
CA CYS A 154 4.70 17.16 12.91
C CYS A 154 4.47 17.49 11.44
N ASP A 155 4.81 18.69 10.96
CA ASP A 155 4.54 19.09 9.58
C ASP A 155 5.37 18.27 8.59
N HIS A 156 4.83 17.12 8.23
CA HIS A 156 5.54 16.10 7.49
C HIS A 156 4.59 15.26 6.65
N SER A 157 5.10 14.72 5.55
CA SER A 157 4.39 13.75 4.73
C SER A 157 5.33 12.69 4.20
N ALA A 158 4.78 11.50 4.02
CA ALA A 158 5.51 10.34 3.56
C ALA A 158 4.65 9.49 2.63
N ILE A 159 5.32 8.68 1.83
CA ILE A 159 4.74 7.55 1.12
C ILE A 159 4.91 6.34 2.03
N ARG A 160 3.87 5.50 2.12
CA ARG A 160 3.97 4.20 2.78
C ARG A 160 4.18 3.12 1.71
N LEU A 161 5.28 2.38 1.85
CA LEU A 161 5.69 1.34 0.91
C LEU A 161 4.97 0.02 1.22
N PRO A 162 4.85 -0.92 0.25
CA PRO A 162 4.29 -2.25 0.47
C PRO A 162 5.00 -3.04 1.59
N SER A 163 6.28 -2.77 1.81
CA SER A 163 7.07 -3.35 2.92
C SER A 163 6.64 -2.87 4.31
N GLY A 164 5.76 -1.87 4.41
CA GLY A 164 5.40 -1.20 5.65
C GLY A 164 6.39 -0.10 6.09
N LEU A 165 7.50 0.07 5.37
CA LEU A 165 8.42 1.19 5.54
C LEU A 165 7.84 2.50 4.95
N TYR A 166 8.47 3.60 5.28
CA TYR A 166 8.05 4.95 4.89
C TYR A 166 9.16 5.59 4.06
N GLU A 167 8.82 6.22 2.94
CA GLU A 167 9.74 7.07 2.18
C GLU A 167 9.33 8.54 2.32
N SER A 168 10.26 9.39 2.73
CA SER A 168 9.99 10.81 2.87
C SER A 168 11.23 11.70 2.73
N LYS A 169 11.01 12.96 2.34
CA LYS A 169 12.02 14.04 2.33
C LYS A 169 12.09 14.67 3.72
N TRP A 170 13.28 14.90 4.27
CA TRP A 170 13.41 15.48 5.61
C TRP A 170 13.88 16.93 5.55
N GLY A 171 12.93 17.87 5.55
CA GLY A 171 13.24 19.31 5.56
C GLY A 171 14.18 19.67 4.40
N PRO A 172 15.31 20.36 4.65
CA PRO A 172 16.32 20.62 3.62
C PRO A 172 17.26 19.44 3.33
N TRP A 173 17.30 18.42 4.18
CA TRP A 173 18.13 17.21 4.02
C TRP A 173 17.66 16.30 2.87
N GLY A 174 18.20 15.10 2.77
CA GLY A 174 17.84 14.13 1.74
C GLY A 174 16.44 13.49 1.84
N ARG A 175 16.22 12.51 0.95
CA ARG A 175 15.11 11.57 1.03
C ARG A 175 15.59 10.26 1.66
N TYR A 176 14.71 9.64 2.43
CA TYR A 176 15.04 8.45 3.19
C TYR A 176 13.88 7.46 3.20
N ILE A 177 14.21 6.17 3.10
CA ILE A 177 13.36 5.05 3.49
C ILE A 177 13.67 4.72 4.95
N HIS A 178 12.64 4.61 5.78
CA HIS A 178 12.80 4.41 7.22
C HIS A 178 11.61 3.68 7.87
N PRO A 179 11.82 3.02 9.03
CA PRO A 179 10.73 2.57 9.86
C PRO A 179 9.86 3.73 10.37
N ARG A 180 8.64 3.39 10.80
CA ARG A 180 7.59 4.32 11.24
C ARG A 180 8.03 5.37 12.29
N ASP A 181 9.00 5.03 13.13
CA ASP A 181 9.49 5.85 14.24
C ASP A 181 10.92 6.38 14.06
N LYS A 182 11.50 6.17 12.87
CA LYS A 182 12.88 6.55 12.54
C LYS A 182 12.94 7.74 11.60
N CYS A 183 12.29 8.84 11.99
CA CYS A 183 12.37 10.13 11.31
C CYS A 183 12.50 11.27 12.33
N PRO A 184 12.99 12.46 11.92
CA PRO A 184 13.17 13.58 12.83
C PRO A 184 11.87 14.31 13.21
N TYR A 185 10.72 13.82 12.73
CA TYR A 185 9.40 14.41 12.96
C TYR A 185 8.62 13.68 14.06
N ASN A 186 7.78 14.42 14.76
CA ASN A 186 6.86 13.87 15.74
C ASN A 186 5.73 13.11 15.05
N LEU A 187 5.31 12.03 15.70
CA LEU A 187 4.47 10.98 15.18
C LEU A 187 3.01 11.06 15.68
N SER A 188 2.68 12.06 16.51
CA SER A 188 1.46 12.13 17.31
C SER A 188 0.17 12.33 16.53
N SER A 189 0.24 12.92 15.33
CA SER A 189 -0.94 13.41 14.60
C SER A 189 -1.08 12.79 13.21
N ARG A 190 -0.55 11.57 13.03
CA ARG A 190 -0.58 10.87 11.74
C ARG A 190 -1.98 10.52 11.28
N ARG A 191 -2.21 10.81 10.01
CA ARG A 191 -3.39 10.46 9.23
C ARG A 191 -2.94 9.74 7.97
N TYR A 192 -3.75 8.78 7.56
CA TYR A 192 -3.37 7.71 6.64
C TYR A 192 -4.33 7.72 5.46
N PHE A 193 -3.79 7.75 4.25
CA PHE A 193 -4.60 7.97 3.06
C PHE A 193 -4.27 7.00 1.94
N LYS A 194 -5.26 6.75 1.09
CA LYS A 194 -5.12 6.06 -0.19
C LYS A 194 -5.92 6.79 -1.26
N VAL A 195 -5.52 6.62 -2.52
CA VAL A 195 -6.25 7.19 -3.65
C VAL A 195 -7.69 6.65 -3.69
N ASN A 196 -8.65 7.52 -4.00
CA ASN A 196 -10.08 7.20 -4.05
C ASN A 196 -10.55 6.85 -5.46
N LEU A 197 -9.84 5.91 -6.07
CA LEU A 197 -10.14 5.35 -7.39
C LEU A 197 -10.16 3.82 -7.25
N PRO A 198 -11.17 3.25 -6.58
CA PRO A 198 -11.21 1.81 -6.31
C PRO A 198 -11.49 1.03 -7.60
N ILE A 199 -10.78 -0.09 -7.80
CA ILE A 199 -11.13 -1.08 -8.83
C ILE A 199 -12.29 -1.92 -8.28
N SER A 200 -13.32 -2.18 -9.09
CA SER A 200 -14.48 -2.97 -8.72
C SER A 200 -14.90 -3.93 -9.82
N GLY A 201 -15.45 -5.08 -9.46
CA GLY A 201 -15.93 -6.08 -10.40
C GLY A 201 -16.28 -7.39 -9.70
N PRO A 202 -16.67 -8.44 -10.45
CA PRO A 202 -17.00 -9.74 -9.89
C PRO A 202 -15.76 -10.38 -9.25
N PRO A 203 -15.85 -10.87 -7.99
CA PRO A 203 -14.70 -11.43 -7.28
C PRO A 203 -14.32 -12.82 -7.79
N ALA A 204 -15.29 -13.59 -8.32
CA ALA A 204 -15.08 -14.97 -8.72
C ALA A 204 -15.73 -15.37 -10.08
N PRO A 205 -15.28 -14.83 -11.22
CA PRO A 205 -15.88 -15.13 -12.53
C PRO A 205 -15.48 -16.52 -13.03
N CYS A 206 -16.37 -17.20 -13.75
CA CYS A 206 -16.02 -18.54 -14.28
C CYS A 206 -15.06 -18.50 -15.46
N ASN A 207 -15.25 -17.55 -16.38
CA ASN A 207 -14.48 -17.44 -17.63
C ASN A 207 -14.07 -16.01 -17.96
N GLU A 208 -14.95 -15.03 -17.77
CA GLU A 208 -14.70 -13.64 -18.12
C GLU A 208 -15.34 -12.71 -17.07
N GLY A 209 -14.68 -11.59 -16.78
CA GLY A 209 -15.15 -10.59 -15.82
C GLY A 209 -14.81 -9.19 -16.28
N SER A 210 -15.76 -8.27 -16.08
CA SER A 210 -15.59 -6.84 -16.35
C SER A 210 -15.28 -6.08 -15.06
N TYR A 211 -14.28 -5.21 -15.11
CA TYR A 211 -13.79 -4.45 -13.97
C TYR A 211 -13.78 -2.96 -14.31
N THR A 212 -14.21 -2.13 -13.36
CA THR A 212 -14.34 -0.69 -13.53
C THR A 212 -13.55 0.07 -12.47
N ILE A 213 -13.20 1.31 -12.77
CA ILE A 213 -12.58 2.24 -11.82
C ILE A 213 -13.65 3.19 -11.27
N GLY A 214 -13.91 3.10 -9.97
CA GLY A 214 -14.81 4.02 -9.28
C GLY A 214 -14.27 5.46 -9.28
N ASN A 215 -15.17 6.44 -9.32
CA ASN A 215 -14.85 7.89 -9.39
C ASN A 215 -14.01 8.31 -10.60
N PHE A 216 -13.86 7.47 -11.62
CA PHE A 216 -13.09 7.81 -12.82
C PHE A 216 -13.63 9.07 -13.52
N ASN A 217 -14.94 9.26 -13.53
CA ASN A 217 -15.63 10.44 -14.07
C ASN A 217 -15.27 11.76 -13.37
N ARG A 218 -14.59 11.71 -12.21
CA ARG A 218 -14.10 12.90 -11.49
C ARG A 218 -12.70 13.32 -11.91
N LEU A 219 -12.00 12.50 -12.69
CA LEU A 219 -10.72 12.86 -13.26
C LEU A 219 -10.93 13.91 -14.37
N PRO A 220 -10.02 14.87 -14.53
CA PRO A 220 -9.97 15.72 -15.72
C PRO A 220 -9.93 14.92 -17.04
N SER A 221 -10.13 15.58 -18.18
CA SER A 221 -9.96 14.91 -19.48
C SER A 221 -8.49 14.58 -19.78
N GLY A 222 -8.25 13.57 -20.62
CA GLY A 222 -6.92 13.21 -21.12
C GLY A 222 -6.20 12.11 -20.34
N PHE A 223 -6.79 11.57 -19.27
CA PHE A 223 -6.25 10.39 -18.60
C PHE A 223 -6.37 9.15 -19.48
N THR A 224 -5.36 8.29 -19.42
CA THR A 224 -5.34 6.97 -20.04
C THR A 224 -5.09 5.93 -18.96
N VAL A 225 -5.80 4.80 -19.04
CA VAL A 225 -5.66 3.70 -18.08
C VAL A 225 -4.73 2.62 -18.63
N GLN A 226 -3.81 2.14 -17.80
CA GLN A 226 -3.02 0.95 -18.09
C GLN A 226 -3.41 -0.16 -17.13
N TRP A 227 -4.11 -1.16 -17.67
CA TRP A 227 -4.53 -2.36 -16.98
C TRP A 227 -3.45 -3.44 -17.07
N GLY A 228 -3.31 -4.24 -16.03
CA GLY A 228 -2.42 -5.40 -15.98
C GLY A 228 -2.81 -6.39 -14.89
N THR A 229 -2.05 -7.47 -14.81
CA THR A 229 -2.20 -8.53 -13.81
C THR A 229 -0.85 -8.91 -13.24
N ASN A 230 -0.82 -9.44 -12.01
CA ASN A 230 0.44 -9.83 -11.38
C ASN A 230 0.95 -11.20 -11.84
N ASN A 231 0.09 -12.00 -12.47
CA ASN A 231 0.46 -13.28 -13.04
C ASN A 231 -0.30 -13.57 -14.35
N SER A 232 -0.17 -14.80 -14.86
CA SER A 232 -0.67 -15.22 -16.17
C SER A 232 -1.94 -16.08 -16.10
N ASN A 233 -2.67 -16.07 -14.98
CA ASN A 233 -3.95 -16.79 -14.88
C ASN A 233 -5.04 -16.07 -15.67
N LEU A 234 -4.90 -14.75 -15.88
CA LEU A 234 -5.79 -13.93 -16.68
C LEU A 234 -5.08 -13.32 -17.89
N THR A 235 -5.87 -13.00 -18.91
CA THR A 235 -5.44 -12.15 -20.03
C THR A 235 -6.41 -10.99 -20.19
N LEU A 236 -5.87 -9.79 -20.43
CA LEU A 236 -6.68 -8.64 -20.81
C LEU A 236 -7.26 -8.87 -22.21
N VAL A 237 -8.58 -8.83 -22.33
CA VAL A 237 -9.30 -8.99 -23.60
C VAL A 237 -9.54 -7.63 -24.26
N SER A 238 -9.97 -6.65 -23.46
CA SER A 238 -10.31 -5.32 -23.95
C SER A 238 -10.29 -4.29 -22.81
N GLY A 239 -10.35 -3.02 -23.18
CA GLY A 239 -10.47 -1.91 -22.23
C GLY A 239 -9.15 -1.26 -21.82
N GLN A 240 -8.04 -1.59 -22.50
CA GLN A 240 -6.82 -0.81 -22.35
C GLN A 240 -7.08 0.64 -22.76
N GLY A 241 -6.61 1.58 -21.93
CA GLY A 241 -6.84 3.00 -22.13
C GLY A 241 -8.18 3.52 -21.59
N THR A 242 -9.09 2.65 -21.16
CA THR A 242 -10.43 3.03 -20.65
C THR A 242 -10.61 2.68 -19.18
N ASP A 243 -11.63 3.25 -18.54
CA ASP A 243 -12.00 3.03 -17.14
C ASP A 243 -12.68 1.68 -16.87
N ILE A 244 -12.95 0.92 -17.93
CA ILE A 244 -13.50 -0.43 -17.89
C ILE A 244 -12.51 -1.36 -18.60
N ALA A 245 -12.19 -2.50 -17.98
CA ALA A 245 -11.43 -3.59 -18.59
C ALA A 245 -12.18 -4.91 -18.52
N VAL A 246 -11.95 -5.76 -19.52
CA VAL A 246 -12.48 -7.12 -19.55
C VAL A 246 -11.31 -8.09 -19.50
N TYR A 247 -11.33 -8.99 -18.52
CA TYR A 247 -10.34 -10.04 -18.35
C TYR A 247 -10.96 -11.40 -18.59
N ARG A 248 -10.20 -12.27 -19.27
CA ARG A 248 -10.57 -13.67 -19.51
C ARG A 248 -9.60 -14.61 -18.81
N LYS A 249 -10.17 -15.68 -18.27
CA LYS A 249 -9.45 -16.80 -17.68
C LYS A 249 -8.58 -17.50 -18.73
N VAL A 250 -7.30 -17.64 -18.42
CA VAL A 250 -6.37 -18.56 -19.09
C VAL A 250 -6.25 -19.85 -18.26
N ARG A 251 -6.19 -19.72 -16.93
CA ARG A 251 -6.13 -20.85 -15.97
C ARG A 251 -7.02 -20.57 -14.76
N ASN A 252 -7.52 -21.64 -14.12
CA ASN A 252 -8.20 -21.49 -12.84
C ASN A 252 -7.21 -21.00 -11.79
N GLY A 253 -7.63 -20.05 -10.94
CA GLY A 253 -6.77 -19.59 -9.84
C GLY A 253 -6.97 -18.13 -9.45
N ALA A 254 -6.25 -17.74 -8.41
CA ALA A 254 -6.17 -16.36 -7.95
C ALA A 254 -5.29 -15.52 -8.89
N ASP A 255 -5.66 -14.27 -9.07
CA ASP A 255 -4.86 -13.26 -9.75
C ASP A 255 -5.13 -11.90 -9.09
N MET A 256 -4.30 -10.92 -9.41
CA MET A 256 -4.43 -9.57 -8.91
C MET A 256 -4.51 -8.62 -10.09
N ILE A 257 -5.65 -7.94 -10.21
CA ILE A 257 -5.85 -6.91 -11.23
C ILE A 257 -5.16 -5.63 -10.74
N GLU A 258 -4.21 -5.18 -11.53
CA GLU A 258 -3.44 -3.96 -11.31
C GLU A 258 -3.87 -2.91 -12.33
N CYS A 259 -3.86 -1.65 -11.88
CA CYS A 259 -4.20 -0.53 -12.73
C CYS A 259 -3.35 0.67 -12.34
N LYS A 260 -2.85 1.37 -13.36
CA LYS A 260 -2.29 2.70 -13.18
C LYS A 260 -2.92 3.68 -14.16
N ILE A 261 -3.11 4.89 -13.68
CA ILE A 261 -3.73 5.99 -14.42
C ILE A 261 -2.61 6.94 -14.82
N VAL A 262 -2.51 7.23 -16.11
CA VAL A 262 -1.45 8.04 -16.71
C VAL A 262 -2.04 9.31 -17.31
N TYR A 263 -1.46 10.46 -17.01
CA TYR A 263 -1.84 11.74 -17.59
C TYR A 263 -0.68 12.71 -17.63
N SER A 264 -0.36 13.23 -18.83
CA SER A 264 0.88 13.99 -19.06
C SER A 264 2.09 13.23 -18.50
N ASN A 265 2.83 13.82 -17.56
CA ASN A 265 3.97 13.19 -16.89
C ASN A 265 3.61 12.47 -15.59
N ARG A 266 2.31 12.38 -15.25
CA ARG A 266 1.85 11.79 -14.00
C ARG A 266 1.44 10.34 -14.14
N THR A 267 1.73 9.59 -13.08
CA THR A 267 1.27 8.21 -12.91
C THR A 267 0.73 8.02 -11.51
N ILE A 268 -0.54 7.62 -11.42
CA ILE A 268 -1.22 7.27 -10.18
C ILE A 268 -1.42 5.76 -10.17
N ASN A 269 -0.76 5.07 -9.25
CA ASN A 269 -0.97 3.63 -9.06
C ASN A 269 -2.22 3.42 -8.21
N LEU A 270 -3.15 2.60 -8.71
CA LEU A 270 -4.34 2.24 -7.96
C LEU A 270 -4.03 1.10 -7.00
N ASN A 271 -4.87 0.96 -5.97
CA ASN A 271 -4.80 -0.23 -5.14
C ASN A 271 -5.26 -1.43 -5.95
N PRO A 272 -4.48 -2.51 -6.00
CA PRO A 272 -4.83 -3.69 -6.77
C PRO A 272 -6.07 -4.39 -6.19
N LEU A 273 -6.76 -5.15 -7.04
CA LEU A 273 -7.91 -5.95 -6.68
C LEU A 273 -7.58 -7.45 -6.81
N ASN A 274 -7.66 -8.18 -5.69
CA ASN A 274 -7.55 -9.63 -5.69
C ASN A 274 -8.84 -10.25 -6.27
N VAL A 275 -8.68 -11.20 -7.18
CA VAL A 275 -9.77 -11.92 -7.84
C VAL A 275 -9.42 -13.40 -7.97
N TYR A 276 -10.42 -14.24 -8.19
CA TYR A 276 -10.22 -15.66 -8.48
C TYR A 276 -11.04 -16.07 -9.70
N PHE A 277 -10.45 -16.71 -10.70
CA PHE A 277 -11.22 -17.15 -11.87
C PHE A 277 -11.38 -18.67 -11.89
N GLY A 278 -12.59 -19.13 -12.22
CA GLY A 278 -12.88 -20.52 -12.55
C GLY A 278 -13.16 -21.45 -11.38
N ALA A 279 -12.91 -22.74 -11.61
CA ALA A 279 -13.18 -23.80 -10.64
C ALA A 279 -12.22 -23.71 -9.44
N PRO A 280 -12.60 -24.21 -8.25
CA PRO A 280 -11.76 -24.10 -7.06
C PRO A 280 -10.48 -24.92 -7.20
N ALA A 281 -9.39 -24.43 -6.61
CA ALA A 281 -8.15 -25.17 -6.48
C ALA A 281 -7.91 -25.47 -5.00
N ILE A 282 -7.56 -26.71 -4.68
CA ILE A 282 -7.10 -27.06 -3.33
C ILE A 282 -5.59 -26.83 -3.32
N GLN A 283 -5.13 -25.97 -2.42
CA GLN A 283 -3.72 -25.61 -2.29
C GLN A 283 -2.91 -26.78 -1.70
N TRP A 284 -3.45 -27.45 -0.67
CA TRP A 284 -2.89 -28.66 -0.07
C TRP A 284 -3.93 -29.34 0.85
N ILE A 285 -3.64 -30.57 1.27
CA ILE A 285 -4.45 -31.32 2.24
C ILE A 285 -3.70 -31.37 3.58
N ALA A 286 -4.34 -30.87 4.63
CA ALA A 286 -3.81 -30.90 6.00
C ALA A 286 -4.18 -32.19 6.72
N GLY A 287 -3.25 -32.74 7.50
CA GLY A 287 -3.47 -33.92 8.33
C GLY A 287 -2.20 -34.78 8.49
N PRO A 288 -2.26 -35.81 9.35
CA PRO A 288 -1.12 -36.68 9.62
C PRO A 288 -0.75 -37.52 8.39
N GLN A 289 0.54 -37.52 8.03
CA GLN A 289 1.06 -38.32 6.91
C GLN A 289 1.41 -39.75 7.31
N SER A 290 1.45 -40.06 8.60
CA SER A 290 1.73 -41.42 9.11
C SER A 290 0.84 -41.79 10.30
N PRO A 291 -0.49 -41.88 10.09
CA PRO A 291 -1.38 -42.32 11.15
C PRO A 291 -1.22 -43.83 11.41
N PRO A 292 -1.44 -44.31 12.65
CA PRO A 292 -1.45 -45.74 12.92
C PRO A 292 -2.75 -46.42 12.44
N ASN A 293 -2.68 -47.71 12.11
CA ASN A 293 -3.88 -48.50 11.85
C ASN A 293 -4.67 -48.78 13.15
N GLY A 294 -5.95 -49.11 13.02
CA GLY A 294 -6.91 -49.25 14.13
C GLY A 294 -7.39 -47.92 14.72
N GLN A 295 -6.96 -46.77 14.17
CA GLN A 295 -7.37 -45.43 14.61
C GLN A 295 -7.94 -44.61 13.44
N GLU A 296 -8.70 -43.57 13.80
CA GLU A 296 -9.21 -42.58 12.85
C GLU A 296 -8.24 -41.40 12.74
N ALA A 297 -8.08 -40.88 11.52
CA ALA A 297 -7.35 -39.63 11.26
C ALA A 297 -8.21 -38.64 10.46
N GLY A 298 -8.15 -37.37 10.85
CA GLY A 298 -8.85 -36.26 10.19
C GLY A 298 -7.95 -35.50 9.22
N TYR A 299 -8.53 -35.09 8.09
CA TYR A 299 -7.87 -34.29 7.08
C TYR A 299 -8.74 -33.11 6.63
N GLU A 300 -8.10 -32.03 6.17
CA GLU A 300 -8.77 -30.81 5.72
C GLU A 300 -8.21 -30.34 4.37
N ALA A 301 -9.09 -30.03 3.42
CA ALA A 301 -8.70 -29.38 2.18
C ALA A 301 -8.47 -27.88 2.42
N ILE A 302 -7.25 -27.39 2.17
CA ILE A 302 -6.92 -25.97 2.34
C ILE A 302 -7.02 -25.26 1.00
N LEU A 303 -7.84 -24.22 0.94
CA LEU A 303 -8.01 -23.39 -0.26
C LEU A 303 -7.02 -22.23 -0.26
N PRO A 304 -6.57 -21.76 -1.44
CA PRO A 304 -5.79 -20.54 -1.53
C PRO A 304 -6.63 -19.35 -1.07
N HIS A 305 -5.95 -18.33 -0.54
CA HIS A 305 -6.61 -17.11 -0.07
C HIS A 305 -7.43 -16.45 -1.19
N GLY A 306 -8.67 -16.08 -0.89
CA GLY A 306 -9.58 -15.45 -1.86
C GLY A 306 -10.28 -16.40 -2.83
N ALA A 307 -10.04 -17.71 -2.76
CA ALA A 307 -10.81 -18.67 -3.54
C ALA A 307 -12.30 -18.67 -3.16
N PRO A 308 -13.21 -18.82 -4.13
CA PRO A 308 -14.63 -18.96 -3.84
C PRO A 308 -14.86 -20.24 -3.03
N ILE A 309 -15.83 -20.19 -2.13
CA ILE A 309 -16.23 -21.35 -1.32
C ILE A 309 -16.78 -22.43 -2.27
N PRO A 310 -16.20 -23.65 -2.29
CA PRO A 310 -16.73 -24.76 -3.06
C PRO A 310 -18.11 -25.17 -2.60
N THR A 311 -18.95 -25.59 -3.55
CA THR A 311 -20.27 -26.18 -3.27
C THR A 311 -20.18 -27.66 -2.91
N ASN A 312 -19.10 -28.35 -3.32
CA ASN A 312 -18.87 -29.75 -2.99
C ASN A 312 -17.37 -30.06 -2.89
N TYR A 313 -17.05 -31.11 -2.14
CA TYR A 313 -15.72 -31.72 -2.06
C TYR A 313 -15.86 -33.21 -2.31
N GLU A 314 -14.95 -33.76 -3.10
CA GLU A 314 -14.84 -35.19 -3.35
C GLU A 314 -13.52 -35.68 -2.76
N TRP A 315 -13.59 -36.68 -1.90
CA TRP A 315 -12.46 -37.30 -1.23
C TRP A 315 -12.33 -38.75 -1.67
N ILE A 316 -11.11 -39.15 -2.04
CA ILE A 316 -10.81 -40.50 -2.50
C ILE A 316 -9.56 -40.97 -1.76
N LEU A 317 -9.65 -42.14 -1.12
CA LEU A 317 -8.50 -42.85 -0.61
C LEU A 317 -8.13 -43.96 -1.60
N ASN A 318 -6.89 -43.97 -2.07
CA ASN A 318 -6.42 -44.93 -3.07
C ASN A 318 -5.16 -45.69 -2.59
N PRO A 319 -5.19 -47.03 -2.49
CA PRO A 319 -6.39 -47.88 -2.58
C PRO A 319 -7.29 -47.72 -1.35
N GLN A 320 -8.61 -47.82 -1.49
CA GLN A 320 -9.48 -47.76 -0.30
C GLN A 320 -9.34 -49.03 0.55
N GLY A 321 -9.25 -50.22 -0.07
CA GLY A 321 -9.14 -51.49 0.64
C GLY A 321 -10.28 -51.69 1.64
N ARG A 322 -9.97 -52.12 2.87
CA ARG A 322 -10.95 -52.25 3.96
C ARG A 322 -11.19 -50.95 4.72
N ASN A 323 -10.43 -49.89 4.43
CA ASN A 323 -10.52 -48.62 5.14
C ASN A 323 -11.86 -47.93 4.87
N SER A 324 -12.33 -47.17 5.86
CA SER A 324 -13.57 -46.40 5.75
C SER A 324 -13.25 -44.91 5.60
N VAL A 325 -13.89 -44.26 4.63
CA VAL A 325 -13.73 -42.83 4.34
C VAL A 325 -15.05 -42.13 4.64
N TYR A 326 -15.00 -41.09 5.47
CA TYR A 326 -16.15 -40.32 5.91
C TYR A 326 -15.99 -38.84 5.50
N PRO A 327 -16.35 -38.48 4.26
CA PRO A 327 -16.30 -37.09 3.79
C PRO A 327 -17.31 -36.21 4.54
N SER A 328 -16.88 -35.00 4.91
CA SER A 328 -17.70 -33.97 5.53
C SER A 328 -17.34 -32.60 4.95
N GLY A 329 -17.69 -32.42 3.68
CA GLY A 329 -17.34 -31.22 2.91
C GLY A 329 -15.82 -31.01 2.87
N ARG A 330 -15.36 -29.87 3.40
CA ARG A 330 -13.94 -29.49 3.45
C ARG A 330 -13.08 -30.48 4.27
N PHE A 331 -13.69 -31.31 5.10
CA PHE A 331 -13.01 -32.29 5.93
C PHE A 331 -13.26 -33.72 5.45
N VAL A 332 -12.36 -34.63 5.79
CA VAL A 332 -12.59 -36.07 5.71
C VAL A 332 -11.99 -36.76 6.93
N TYR A 333 -12.70 -37.74 7.45
CA TYR A 333 -12.20 -38.62 8.50
C TYR A 333 -12.01 -40.02 7.92
N ILE A 334 -10.88 -40.66 8.23
CA ILE A 334 -10.52 -41.95 7.67
C ILE A 334 -10.18 -42.91 8.80
N ALA A 335 -10.90 -44.04 8.86
CA ALA A 335 -10.54 -45.15 9.72
C ALA A 335 -9.65 -46.13 8.95
N PHE A 336 -8.38 -46.23 9.35
CA PHE A 336 -7.42 -47.13 8.73
C PHE A 336 -7.41 -48.48 9.43
N TYR A 337 -7.72 -49.56 8.72
CA TYR A 337 -7.63 -50.93 9.25
C TYR A 337 -6.35 -51.65 8.77
N ASP A 338 -5.86 -51.29 7.59
CA ASP A 338 -4.69 -51.92 6.97
C ASP A 338 -3.51 -50.94 6.94
N ALA A 339 -2.34 -51.39 7.42
CA ALA A 339 -1.10 -50.65 7.24
C ALA A 339 -0.65 -50.69 5.77
N GLY A 340 0.07 -49.65 5.34
CA GLY A 340 0.53 -49.53 3.96
C GLY A 340 0.63 -48.10 3.47
N THR A 341 0.95 -47.94 2.19
CA THR A 341 1.05 -46.64 1.52
C THR A 341 -0.22 -46.35 0.73
N TYR A 342 -0.77 -45.16 0.94
CA TYR A 342 -2.01 -44.69 0.32
C TYR A 342 -1.82 -43.30 -0.29
N GLN A 343 -2.70 -42.97 -1.23
CA GLN A 343 -2.89 -41.61 -1.70
C GLN A 343 -4.24 -41.10 -1.21
N LEU A 344 -4.23 -39.98 -0.48
CA LEU A 344 -5.45 -39.24 -0.19
C LEU A 344 -5.58 -38.13 -1.23
N VAL A 345 -6.66 -38.19 -1.98
CA VAL A 345 -6.98 -37.31 -3.08
C VAL A 345 -8.21 -36.49 -2.72
N CYS A 346 -8.16 -35.19 -2.99
CA CYS A 346 -9.31 -34.31 -2.86
C CYS A 346 -9.45 -33.44 -4.10
N ARG A 347 -10.69 -33.17 -4.53
CA ARG A 347 -11.01 -32.08 -5.45
C ARG A 347 -12.29 -31.39 -5.03
N ALA A 348 -12.47 -30.17 -5.49
CA ALA A 348 -13.58 -29.31 -5.10
C ALA A 348 -14.35 -28.82 -6.33
N THR A 349 -15.65 -28.60 -6.17
CA THR A 349 -16.55 -28.14 -7.26
C THR A 349 -17.20 -26.83 -6.86
N ASN A 350 -17.41 -25.93 -7.82
CA ASN A 350 -18.29 -24.76 -7.69
C ASN A 350 -19.12 -24.58 -8.98
N ASN A 351 -19.84 -23.47 -9.09
CA ASN A 351 -20.64 -23.15 -10.27
C ASN A 351 -19.82 -23.01 -11.58
N CYS A 352 -18.51 -22.87 -11.48
CA CYS A 352 -17.60 -22.78 -12.63
C CYS A 352 -17.03 -24.14 -13.06
N GLY A 353 -17.37 -25.21 -12.34
CA GLY A 353 -16.98 -26.58 -12.67
C GLY A 353 -16.18 -27.26 -11.55
N VAL A 354 -15.52 -28.35 -11.94
CA VAL A 354 -14.75 -29.21 -11.05
C VAL A 354 -13.27 -28.80 -11.11
N GLY A 355 -12.65 -28.65 -9.95
CA GLY A 355 -11.24 -28.32 -9.80
C GLY A 355 -10.32 -29.52 -10.02
N ASP A 356 -9.03 -29.22 -10.12
CA ASP A 356 -7.98 -30.23 -10.20
C ASP A 356 -7.85 -31.03 -8.90
N TYR A 357 -7.25 -32.21 -9.00
CA TYR A 357 -6.95 -33.06 -7.85
C TYR A 357 -5.77 -32.51 -7.05
N SER A 358 -5.92 -32.43 -5.73
CA SER A 358 -4.84 -32.32 -4.76
C SER A 358 -4.59 -33.70 -4.15
N VAL A 359 -3.32 -34.08 -4.01
CA VAL A 359 -2.92 -35.42 -3.56
C VAL A 359 -1.86 -35.32 -2.47
N ILE A 360 -2.01 -36.12 -1.42
CA ILE A 360 -0.94 -36.39 -0.44
C ILE A 360 -0.70 -37.89 -0.31
N THR A 361 0.51 -38.26 0.10
CA THR A 361 0.88 -39.67 0.32
C THR A 361 0.85 -39.97 1.82
N LEU A 362 0.11 -40.99 2.21
CA LEU A 362 -0.02 -41.45 3.58
C LEU A 362 0.72 -42.78 3.76
N ASN A 363 1.49 -42.90 4.84
CA ASN A 363 2.16 -44.13 5.23
C ASN A 363 1.59 -44.62 6.56
N VAL A 364 0.55 -45.45 6.48
CA VAL A 364 -0.13 -45.98 7.65
C VAL A 364 0.73 -47.03 8.31
N THR A 365 1.08 -46.81 9.58
CA THR A 365 1.93 -47.73 10.34
C THR A 365 1.11 -48.77 11.08
N ASN A 366 1.71 -49.93 11.35
CA ASN A 366 1.13 -50.85 12.32
C ASN A 366 1.20 -50.20 13.71
N ASN A 367 0.09 -50.27 14.45
CA ASN A 367 0.04 -49.97 15.88
C ASN A 367 0.77 -51.05 16.69
#